data_AF-A0A838IIL3-F1
#
_entry.id   AF-A0A838IIL3-F1
#
_cell.length_a   1.000
_cell.length_b   1.000
_cell.length_c   1.000
_cell.angle_alpha   90.00
_cell.angle_beta   90.00
_cell.angle_gamma   90.00
#
_symmetry.space_group_name_H-M   'P 1'
#
loop_
_entity.id
_entity.type
_entity.pdbx_description
1 polymer ?
#
loop_
_entity_poly.entity_id
_entity_poly.type
_entity_poly.pdbx_seq_one_letter_code
_entity_poly.pdbx_strand_id
1 'polypeptide(L)'
;MLDYRADHYYLFDEMQAYLQGVAAAHPGLVELRSIGKSAEGRDIWLLAITDLASGAFDDKPAYWIDGNTHASEVMGSAACLYTIDYVVKNAGSEEIAQLLQVATLYVVARINPDGAEFCLTHNQYVRSAPRLYPDEARAAGLIVEDVDGNGELLQMRVVSEDGAWRVSVR
;
A
#
# COMPACT_ATOMS: atom_id res chain seq x y z
N MET A 1 11.38 -16.15 -8.92
CA MET A 1 11.03 -14.71 -8.92
C MET A 1 9.54 -14.64 -8.69
N LEU A 2 9.06 -13.93 -7.67
CA LEU A 2 7.62 -13.76 -7.43
C LEU A 2 7.05 -12.98 -8.62
N ASP A 3 6.09 -13.58 -9.33
CA ASP A 3 5.31 -12.87 -10.34
C ASP A 3 4.22 -12.07 -9.64
N TYR A 4 3.99 -10.84 -10.10
CA TYR A 4 2.93 -9.99 -9.56
C TYR A 4 1.56 -10.56 -9.94
N ARG A 5 0.65 -10.64 -8.96
CA ARG A 5 -0.72 -11.12 -9.13
C ARG A 5 -1.70 -10.03 -8.73
N ALA A 6 -2.49 -9.56 -9.70
CA ALA A 6 -3.46 -8.47 -9.49
C ALA A 6 -4.66 -8.87 -8.61
N ASP A 7 -4.90 -10.17 -8.43
CA ASP A 7 -5.98 -10.75 -7.62
C ASP A 7 -5.53 -11.13 -6.19
N HIS A 8 -4.32 -10.74 -5.78
CA HIS A 8 -3.75 -11.08 -4.48
C HIS A 8 -3.39 -9.83 -3.66
N TYR A 9 -3.85 -9.78 -2.42
CA TYR A 9 -3.35 -8.79 -1.45
C TYR A 9 -2.14 -9.36 -0.72
N TYR A 10 -1.00 -8.72 -0.91
CA TYR A 10 0.27 -9.18 -0.39
C TYR A 10 0.41 -8.88 1.10
N LEU A 11 0.81 -9.88 1.88
CA LEU A 11 1.36 -9.65 3.23
C LEU A 11 2.71 -8.94 3.14
N PHE A 12 3.17 -8.37 4.25
CA PHE A 12 4.40 -7.57 4.26
C PHE A 12 5.61 -8.32 3.71
N ASP A 13 5.84 -9.55 4.13
CA ASP A 13 7.00 -10.35 3.69
C ASP A 13 6.91 -10.71 2.20
N GLU A 14 5.71 -11.00 1.70
CA GLU A 14 5.48 -11.28 0.28
C GLU A 14 5.75 -10.03 -0.57
N MET A 15 5.23 -8.88 -0.13
CA MET A 15 5.46 -7.59 -0.76
C MET A 15 6.95 -7.26 -0.77
N GLN A 16 7.63 -7.38 0.37
CA GLN A 16 9.06 -7.12 0.50
C GLN A 16 9.87 -8.02 -0.44
N ALA A 17 9.58 -9.32 -0.48
CA ALA A 17 10.26 -10.26 -1.35
C ALA A 17 10.05 -9.93 -2.84
N TYR A 18 8.85 -9.50 -3.21
CA TYR A 18 8.57 -9.03 -4.57
C TYR A 18 9.39 -7.78 -4.91
N LEU A 19 9.37 -6.74 -4.05
CA LEU A 19 10.10 -5.49 -4.27
C LEU A 19 11.62 -5.71 -4.37
N GLN A 20 12.19 -6.56 -3.50
CA GLN A 20 13.61 -6.94 -3.56
C GLN A 20 13.93 -7.69 -4.85
N GLY A 21 13.03 -8.57 -5.30
CA GLY A 21 13.15 -9.29 -6.57
C GLY A 21 13.16 -8.36 -7.78
N VAL A 22 12.28 -7.35 -7.80
CA VAL A 22 12.23 -6.33 -8.85
C VAL A 22 13.55 -5.54 -8.90
N ALA A 23 14.03 -5.03 -7.76
CA ALA A 23 15.29 -4.28 -7.73
C ALA A 23 16.49 -5.13 -8.20
N ALA A 24 16.57 -6.39 -7.78
CA ALA A 24 17.64 -7.30 -8.19
C ALA A 24 17.63 -7.63 -9.69
N ALA A 25 16.45 -7.69 -10.32
CA ALA A 25 16.31 -7.99 -11.74
C ALA A 25 16.57 -6.77 -12.65
N HIS A 26 16.45 -5.56 -12.11
CA HIS A 26 16.56 -4.31 -12.87
C HIS A 26 17.58 -3.32 -12.28
N PRO A 27 18.86 -3.71 -12.04
CA PRO A 27 19.84 -2.88 -11.33
C PRO A 27 20.24 -1.58 -12.07
N GLY A 28 19.97 -1.49 -13.39
CA GLY A 28 20.18 -0.27 -14.17
C GLY A 28 18.99 0.69 -14.17
N LEU A 29 17.86 0.29 -13.56
CA LEU A 29 16.62 1.08 -13.56
C LEU A 29 16.04 1.32 -12.16
N VAL A 30 16.24 0.37 -11.25
CA VAL A 30 15.52 0.33 -9.97
C VAL A 30 16.50 0.36 -8.81
N GLU A 31 16.22 1.22 -7.84
CA GLU A 31 16.81 1.18 -6.50
C GLU A 31 15.70 0.96 -5.47
N LEU A 32 15.90 0.00 -4.56
CA LEU A 32 15.05 -0.23 -3.40
C LEU A 32 15.74 0.30 -2.15
N ARG A 33 15.06 1.15 -1.39
CA ARG A 33 15.55 1.63 -0.10
C ARG A 33 14.43 1.78 0.93
N SER A 34 14.80 1.69 2.20
CA SER A 34 13.90 1.99 3.30
C SER A 34 13.95 3.49 3.60
N ILE A 35 12.78 4.14 3.68
CA ILE A 35 12.66 5.56 4.05
C ILE A 35 12.32 5.76 5.53
N GLY A 36 12.20 4.67 6.28
CA GLY A 36 11.85 4.70 7.68
C GLY A 36 11.39 3.34 8.18
N LYS A 37 11.15 3.28 9.49
CA LYS A 37 10.60 2.11 10.15
C LYS A 37 9.22 2.45 10.70
N SER A 38 8.31 1.50 10.62
CA SER A 38 7.01 1.56 11.29
C SER A 38 7.16 1.40 12.81
N ALA A 39 6.05 1.49 13.54
CA ALA A 39 6.07 1.35 15.00
C ALA A 39 6.47 -0.06 15.45
N GLU A 40 6.11 -1.08 14.68
CA GLU A 40 6.51 -2.48 14.91
C GLU A 40 7.85 -2.83 14.23
N GLY A 41 8.56 -1.85 13.65
CA GLY A 41 9.91 -2.03 13.11
C GLY A 41 9.98 -2.56 11.67
N ARG A 42 8.87 -2.60 10.95
CA ARG A 42 8.84 -2.96 9.51
C ARG A 42 9.39 -1.81 8.67
N ASP A 43 10.14 -2.13 7.62
CA ASP A 43 10.61 -1.13 6.66
C ASP A 43 9.46 -0.49 5.89
N ILE A 44 9.55 0.82 5.70
CA ILE A 44 8.71 1.55 4.75
C ILE A 44 9.50 1.60 3.44
N TRP A 45 9.15 0.71 2.52
CA TRP A 45 9.88 0.50 1.27
C TRP A 45 9.54 1.54 0.21
N LEU A 46 10.57 2.19 -0.32
CA LEU A 46 10.52 3.07 -1.48
C LEU A 46 11.28 2.43 -2.65
N LEU A 47 10.63 2.35 -3.82
CA LEU A 47 11.29 2.05 -5.08
C LEU A 47 11.49 3.34 -5.87
N ALA A 48 12.75 3.65 -6.18
CA ALA A 48 13.10 4.66 -7.17
C ALA A 48 13.27 3.95 -8.52
N ILE A 49 12.59 4.43 -9.56
CA ILE A 49 12.63 3.86 -10.92
C ILE A 49 12.96 4.98 -11.92
N THR A 50 14.07 4.86 -12.63
CA THR A 50 14.50 5.81 -13.67
C THR A 50 15.49 5.18 -14.64
N ASP A 51 15.71 5.78 -15.81
CA ASP A 51 16.81 5.38 -16.70
C ASP A 51 18.15 5.96 -16.22
N LEU A 52 18.99 5.17 -15.55
CA LEU A 52 20.28 5.65 -15.04
C LEU A 52 21.25 6.09 -16.15
N ALA A 53 21.04 5.70 -17.40
CA ALA A 53 21.86 6.16 -18.51
C ALA A 53 21.62 7.64 -18.85
N SER A 54 20.45 8.20 -18.51
CA SER A 54 20.11 9.60 -18.78
C SER A 54 20.27 10.54 -17.57
N GLY A 55 20.59 10.02 -16.38
CA GLY A 55 20.85 10.81 -15.17
C GLY A 55 20.60 10.01 -13.89
N ALA A 56 21.18 10.45 -12.76
CA ALA A 56 20.94 9.80 -11.48
C ALA A 56 19.51 10.06 -10.96
N PHE A 57 19.07 9.25 -9.99
CA PHE A 57 17.72 9.32 -9.43
C PHE A 57 17.34 10.74 -8.94
N ASP A 58 18.28 11.45 -8.33
CA ASP A 58 18.05 12.77 -7.72
C ASP A 58 18.28 13.95 -8.68
N ASP A 59 18.79 13.69 -9.90
CA ASP A 59 19.06 14.72 -10.90
C ASP A 59 17.83 15.07 -11.75
N LYS A 60 16.80 14.21 -11.72
CA LYS A 60 15.60 14.32 -12.55
C LYS A 60 14.38 14.76 -11.73
N PRO A 61 13.40 15.43 -12.36
CA PRO A 61 12.09 15.66 -11.75
C PRO A 61 11.48 14.39 -11.16
N ALA A 62 10.93 14.51 -9.96
CA ALA A 62 10.36 13.41 -9.21
C ALA A 62 8.84 13.32 -9.38
N TYR A 63 8.33 12.11 -9.64
CA TYR A 63 6.92 11.77 -9.43
C TYR A 63 6.81 10.88 -8.21
N TRP A 64 6.11 11.36 -7.18
CA TRP A 64 5.87 10.61 -5.96
C TRP A 64 4.51 9.90 -6.03
N ILE A 65 4.52 8.61 -5.71
CA ILE A 65 3.34 7.74 -5.67
C ILE A 65 3.39 6.96 -4.35
N ASP A 66 2.38 7.11 -3.51
CA ASP A 66 2.24 6.30 -2.31
C ASP A 66 0.82 5.75 -2.16
N GLY A 67 0.72 4.67 -1.41
CA GLY A 67 -0.54 3.98 -1.17
C GLY A 67 -0.63 3.42 0.23
N ASN A 68 -1.89 3.14 0.63
CA ASN A 68 -2.22 2.40 1.85
C ASN A 68 -1.69 3.11 3.13
N THR A 69 -1.87 4.42 3.17
CA THR A 69 -1.68 5.24 4.38
C THR A 69 -2.71 4.90 5.44
N HIS A 70 -3.98 4.75 5.05
CA HIS A 70 -4.98 4.10 5.88
C HIS A 70 -4.84 2.58 5.77
N ALA A 71 -4.86 1.90 6.92
CA ALA A 71 -4.57 0.48 7.06
C ALA A 71 -5.48 -0.42 6.22
N SER A 72 -6.79 -0.21 6.29
CA SER A 72 -7.80 -1.02 5.60
C SER A 72 -7.90 -0.77 4.08
N GLU A 73 -7.30 0.30 3.57
CA GLU A 73 -7.37 0.69 2.15
C GLU A 73 -6.28 -0.03 1.33
N VAL A 74 -6.22 -1.37 1.45
CA VAL A 74 -5.18 -2.23 0.87
C VAL A 74 -5.09 -2.15 -0.65
N MET A 75 -6.18 -1.72 -1.31
CA MET A 75 -6.19 -1.42 -2.74
C MET A 75 -5.19 -0.32 -3.14
N GLY A 76 -4.88 0.62 -2.25
CA GLY A 76 -3.83 1.62 -2.52
C GLY A 76 -2.45 0.98 -2.67
N SER A 77 -2.16 -0.07 -1.88
CA SER A 77 -0.93 -0.85 -1.98
C SER A 77 -0.90 -1.67 -3.27
N ALA A 78 -2.03 -2.31 -3.60
CA ALA A 78 -2.18 -3.06 -4.86
C ALA A 78 -1.96 -2.17 -6.09
N ALA A 79 -2.50 -0.94 -6.10
CA ALA A 79 -2.28 0.02 -7.17
C ALA A 79 -0.80 0.39 -7.34
N CYS A 80 -0.08 0.63 -6.23
CA CYS A 80 1.35 0.91 -6.27
C CYS A 80 2.16 -0.27 -6.80
N LEU A 81 1.86 -1.49 -6.35
CA LEU A 81 2.53 -2.71 -6.82
C LEU A 81 2.27 -2.95 -8.31
N TYR A 82 1.04 -2.72 -8.78
CA TYR A 82 0.71 -2.76 -10.20
C TYR A 82 1.50 -1.72 -11.00
N THR A 83 1.60 -0.48 -10.51
CA THR A 83 2.40 0.57 -11.17
C THR A 83 3.87 0.15 -11.30
N ILE A 84 4.46 -0.39 -10.24
CA ILE A 84 5.83 -0.91 -10.27
C ILE A 84 5.96 -2.01 -11.33
N ASP A 85 5.10 -3.03 -11.26
CA ASP A 85 5.11 -4.18 -12.19
C ASP A 85 4.99 -3.74 -13.65
N TYR A 86 4.03 -2.85 -13.91
CA TYR A 86 3.76 -2.33 -15.24
C TYR A 86 4.95 -1.55 -15.78
N VAL A 87 5.53 -0.63 -15.00
CA VAL A 87 6.66 0.19 -15.44
C VAL A 87 7.88 -0.69 -15.75
N VAL A 88 8.24 -1.63 -14.88
CA VAL A 88 9.45 -2.45 -15.09
C VAL A 88 9.28 -3.44 -16.24
N LYS A 89 8.08 -4.03 -16.42
CA LYS A 89 7.78 -4.93 -17.56
C LYS A 89 7.73 -4.18 -18.90
N ASN A 90 7.34 -2.91 -18.89
CA ASN A 90 7.22 -2.09 -20.10
C ASN A 90 8.37 -1.09 -20.26
N ALA A 91 9.48 -1.22 -19.52
CA ALA A 91 10.60 -0.27 -19.57
C ALA A 91 11.23 -0.11 -20.97
N GLY A 92 11.04 -1.09 -21.87
CA GLY A 92 11.46 -1.03 -23.27
C GLY A 92 10.43 -0.44 -24.24
N SER A 93 9.21 -0.12 -23.80
CA SER A 93 8.22 0.58 -24.62
C SER A 93 8.64 2.04 -24.80
N GLU A 94 8.27 2.65 -25.93
CA GLU A 94 8.65 4.04 -26.22
C GLU A 94 8.13 5.01 -25.15
N GLU A 95 6.88 4.83 -24.71
CA GLU A 95 6.22 5.72 -23.75
C GLU A 95 6.87 5.65 -22.36
N ILE A 96 7.16 4.45 -21.86
CA ILE A 96 7.78 4.29 -20.55
C ILE A 96 9.26 4.67 -20.59
N ALA A 97 9.98 4.33 -21.66
CA ALA A 97 11.37 4.74 -21.83
C ALA A 97 11.50 6.27 -21.84
N GLN A 98 10.64 6.97 -22.58
CA GLN A 98 10.61 8.44 -22.59
C GLN A 98 10.32 9.03 -21.20
N LEU A 99 9.35 8.46 -20.47
CA LEU A 99 9.04 8.88 -19.10
C LEU A 99 10.27 8.73 -18.18
N LEU A 100 10.93 7.57 -18.19
CA LEU A 100 12.07 7.28 -17.32
C LEU A 100 13.34 8.04 -17.74
N GLN A 101 13.44 8.49 -18.99
CA GLN A 101 14.53 9.35 -19.44
C GLN A 101 14.47 10.74 -18.80
N VAL A 102 13.26 11.27 -18.60
CA VAL A 102 13.06 12.65 -18.13
C VAL A 102 12.64 12.77 -16.66
N ALA A 103 12.24 11.67 -16.02
CA ALA A 103 11.76 11.69 -14.64
C ALA A 103 12.20 10.46 -13.83
N THR A 104 12.16 10.59 -12.50
CA THR A 104 12.29 9.48 -11.56
C THR A 104 10.94 9.23 -10.90
N LEU A 105 10.47 7.98 -10.96
CA LEU A 105 9.28 7.55 -10.22
C LEU A 105 9.71 7.07 -8.83
N TYR A 106 9.13 7.64 -7.80
CA TYR A 106 9.34 7.27 -6.40
C TYR A 106 8.05 6.65 -5.88
N VAL A 107 8.03 5.32 -5.78
CA VAL A 107 6.83 4.56 -5.40
C VAL A 107 7.00 3.94 -4.02
N VAL A 108 6.19 4.39 -3.06
CA VAL A 108 6.07 3.77 -1.73
C VAL A 108 4.89 2.82 -1.74
N ALA A 109 5.17 1.53 -1.84
CA ALA A 109 4.15 0.50 -1.99
C ALA A 109 3.16 0.44 -0.82
N ARG A 110 3.60 0.83 0.38
CA ARG A 110 2.78 0.80 1.59
C ARG A 110 3.34 1.73 2.66
N ILE A 111 2.63 2.83 2.94
CA ILE A 111 3.04 3.81 3.96
C ILE A 111 2.81 3.26 5.38
N ASN A 112 1.71 2.53 5.61
CA ASN A 112 1.37 1.97 6.91
C ASN A 112 1.45 0.43 6.90
N PRO A 113 2.66 -0.15 6.95
CA PRO A 113 2.84 -1.60 6.87
C PRO A 113 2.20 -2.33 8.05
N ASP A 114 2.28 -1.79 9.27
CA ASP A 114 1.73 -2.45 10.46
C ASP A 114 0.21 -2.54 10.43
N GLY A 115 -0.46 -1.43 10.07
CA GLY A 115 -1.91 -1.40 10.00
C GLY A 115 -2.47 -2.29 8.89
N ALA A 116 -1.85 -2.28 7.70
CA ALA A 116 -2.26 -3.16 6.63
C ALA A 116 -2.05 -4.63 6.99
N GLU A 117 -0.89 -4.96 7.59
CA GLU A 117 -0.62 -6.33 8.06
C GLU A 117 -1.67 -6.77 9.07
N PHE A 118 -2.02 -5.90 10.02
CA PHE A 118 -3.09 -6.15 10.97
C PHE A 118 -4.42 -6.43 10.26
N CYS A 119 -4.87 -5.57 9.34
CA CYS A 119 -6.13 -5.78 8.60
C CYS A 119 -6.15 -7.02 7.71
N LEU A 120 -4.99 -7.45 7.18
CA LEU A 120 -4.91 -8.62 6.30
C LEU A 120 -4.82 -9.94 7.08
N THR A 121 -4.33 -9.89 8.32
CA THR A 121 -4.10 -11.08 9.16
C THR A 121 -5.13 -11.24 10.29
N HIS A 122 -5.84 -10.16 10.61
CA HIS A 122 -6.89 -10.14 11.63
C HIS A 122 -8.20 -9.70 10.97
N ASN A 123 -9.30 -10.38 11.29
CA ASN A 123 -10.64 -9.99 10.83
C ASN A 123 -11.17 -8.78 11.64
N GLN A 124 -10.39 -7.70 11.69
CA GLN A 124 -10.67 -6.48 12.43
C GLN A 124 -10.37 -5.24 11.59
N TYR A 125 -11.23 -4.24 11.75
CA TYR A 125 -11.02 -2.95 11.11
C TYR A 125 -10.16 -2.05 11.99
N VAL A 126 -9.05 -1.55 11.42
CA VAL A 126 -8.33 -0.40 11.95
C VAL A 126 -8.15 0.61 10.82
N ARG A 127 -8.30 1.90 11.12
CA ARG A 127 -8.05 2.96 10.13
C ARG A 127 -6.57 3.32 10.04
N SER A 128 -5.90 3.43 11.19
CA SER A 128 -4.50 3.90 11.33
C SER A 128 -3.57 2.75 11.70
N ALA A 129 -2.34 3.05 12.10
CA ALA A 129 -1.44 2.05 12.70
C ALA A 129 -2.08 1.44 13.97
N PRO A 130 -1.84 0.16 14.28
CA PRO A 130 -2.40 -0.55 15.44
C PRO A 130 -1.69 -0.16 16.75
N ARG A 131 -1.50 1.15 16.96
CA ARG A 131 -0.94 1.69 18.19
C ARG A 131 -2.05 2.09 19.15
N LEU A 132 -1.90 1.76 20.42
CA LEU A 132 -2.72 2.32 21.47
C LEU A 132 -2.40 3.82 21.60
N TYR A 133 -3.43 4.65 21.68
CA TYR A 133 -3.23 6.05 22.06
C TYR A 133 -2.78 6.11 23.53
N PRO A 134 -1.86 7.03 23.90
CA PRO A 134 -1.22 7.03 25.23
C PRO A 134 -2.20 7.02 26.40
N ASP A 135 -3.39 7.61 26.23
CA ASP A 135 -4.34 7.86 27.31
C ASP A 135 -5.66 7.07 27.19
N GLU A 136 -5.79 6.19 26.20
CA GLU A 136 -7.01 5.38 26.03
C GLU A 136 -6.76 3.95 26.47
N ALA A 137 -7.10 3.65 27.74
CA ALA A 137 -7.61 2.33 28.03
C ALA A 137 -8.78 2.11 27.07
N ARG A 138 -8.65 1.17 26.12
CA ARG A 138 -9.62 0.92 25.04
C ARG A 138 -11.01 0.95 25.66
N ALA A 139 -11.75 2.03 25.42
CA ALA A 139 -13.01 2.26 26.11
C ALA A 139 -13.93 1.07 25.81
N ALA A 140 -14.63 0.56 26.82
CA ALA A 140 -15.65 -0.47 26.60
C ALA A 140 -16.65 0.05 25.54
N GLY A 141 -16.83 -0.69 24.46
CA GLY A 141 -17.59 -0.22 23.30
C GLY A 141 -17.62 -1.24 22.16
N LEU A 142 -18.32 -0.88 21.07
CA LEU A 142 -18.43 -1.72 19.88
C LEU A 142 -17.08 -1.80 19.18
N ILE A 143 -16.51 -3.01 19.12
CA ILE A 143 -15.35 -3.32 18.31
C ILE A 143 -15.86 -3.82 16.96
N VAL A 144 -15.38 -3.22 15.88
CA VAL A 144 -15.68 -3.70 14.53
C VAL A 144 -14.83 -4.93 14.27
N GLU A 145 -15.48 -6.08 14.33
CA GLU A 145 -14.88 -7.40 14.09
C GLU A 145 -15.88 -8.34 13.44
N ASP A 146 -15.35 -9.42 12.88
CA ASP A 146 -16.11 -10.51 12.30
C ASP A 146 -16.66 -11.40 13.43
N VAL A 147 -17.85 -11.05 13.92
CA VAL A 147 -18.46 -11.65 15.11
C VAL A 147 -18.94 -13.09 14.91
N ASP A 148 -19.15 -13.54 13.67
CA ASP A 148 -19.60 -14.89 13.34
C ASP A 148 -18.52 -15.73 12.63
N GLY A 149 -17.36 -15.15 12.32
CA GLY A 149 -16.20 -15.84 11.76
C GLY A 149 -16.35 -16.20 10.28
N ASN A 150 -17.24 -15.52 9.55
CA ASN A 150 -17.55 -15.82 8.16
C ASN A 150 -16.62 -15.10 7.15
N GLY A 151 -15.71 -14.26 7.65
CA GLY A 151 -14.77 -13.46 6.86
C GLY A 151 -15.33 -12.12 6.39
N GLU A 152 -16.53 -11.72 6.83
CA GLU A 152 -17.20 -10.49 6.43
C GLU A 152 -17.35 -9.51 7.62
N LEU A 153 -16.93 -8.26 7.41
CA LEU A 153 -17.20 -7.16 8.34
C LEU A 153 -18.43 -6.38 7.87
N LEU A 154 -19.59 -6.66 8.48
CA LEU A 154 -20.87 -6.08 8.09
C LEU A 154 -21.28 -4.91 8.99
N GLN A 155 -22.14 -4.04 8.45
CA GLN A 155 -22.76 -2.95 9.20
C GLN A 155 -24.27 -3.15 9.30
N MET A 156 -24.83 -2.98 10.50
CA MET A 156 -26.27 -2.92 10.71
C MET A 156 -26.74 -1.46 10.70
N ARG A 157 -27.76 -1.16 9.91
CA ARG A 157 -28.41 0.15 9.92
C ARG A 157 -29.59 0.09 10.89
N VAL A 158 -29.64 1.05 11.82
CA VAL A 158 -30.78 1.24 12.73
C VAL A 158 -31.55 2.48 12.30
N VAL A 159 -32.88 2.39 12.32
CA VAL A 159 -33.74 3.54 12.02
C VAL A 159 -33.52 4.60 13.10
N SER A 160 -33.12 5.80 12.69
CA SER A 160 -32.98 6.94 13.62
C SER A 160 -34.34 7.55 13.92
N GLU A 161 -34.64 7.81 15.20
CA GLU A 161 -35.90 8.44 15.62
C GLU A 161 -36.07 9.86 15.06
N ASP A 162 -34.96 10.58 14.85
CA ASP A 162 -34.93 11.95 14.33
C ASP A 162 -35.00 12.04 12.79
N GLY A 163 -34.98 10.90 12.09
CA GLY A 163 -35.11 10.85 10.63
C GLY A 163 -33.95 11.50 9.86
N ALA A 164 -32.76 11.65 10.45
CA ALA A 164 -31.60 12.29 9.78
C ALA A 164 -31.20 11.62 8.45
N TRP A 165 -31.63 10.37 8.21
CA TRP A 165 -31.34 9.62 6.99
C TRP A 165 -32.63 9.19 6.27
N ARG A 166 -32.78 9.58 5.01
CA ARG A 166 -33.87 9.14 4.14
C ARG A 166 -33.49 7.85 3.41
N VAL A 167 -34.42 6.91 3.28
CA VAL A 167 -34.27 5.73 2.40
C VAL A 167 -33.98 6.21 0.98
N SER A 168 -32.87 5.75 0.40
CA SER A 168 -32.54 6.02 -1.01
C SER A 168 -33.66 5.49 -1.90
N VAL A 169 -34.21 6.34 -2.76
CA VAL A 169 -35.27 5.98 -3.74
C VAL A 169 -34.70 5.35 -5.03
N ARG A 170 -33.45 4.88 -4.98
CA ARG A 170 -32.82 4.15 -6.08
C ARG A 170 -32.96 2.65 -5.84
#